data_AF-A0A2U1V1R9-F1
#
_entry.id   AF-A0A2U1V1R9-F1
#
_cell.length_a   1.000
_cell.length_b   1.000
_cell.length_c   1.000
_cell.angle_alpha   90.00
_cell.angle_beta   90.00
_cell.angle_gamma   90.00
#
_symmetry.space_group_name_H-M   'P 1'
#
loop_
_entity.id
_entity.type
_entity.pdbx_description
1 polymer ?
#
loop_
_entity_poly.entity_id
_entity_poly.type
_entity_poly.pdbx_seq_one_letter_code
_entity_poly.pdbx_strand_id
1 'polypeptide(L)'
;MQERPQACVMGQSVSSSARLRRLTSLVVPMLAALVLSGCDTLSGMGGGQTAATPAALPQRPLEPLAVFASQARPGEQSTLSPAPGAAPVRVQMVRSYYAASGRPCRELALGSGSTSRPVLYCEEPTGWAAARPLLRGGAVARP
;
A
#
# COMPACT_ATOMS: atom_id res chain seq x y z
N MET A 1 -24.42 -48.66 -9.86
CA MET A 1 -24.41 -48.67 -8.39
C MET A 1 -23.46 -47.56 -7.95
N GLN A 2 -23.77 -46.54 -7.17
CA GLN A 2 -24.96 -46.08 -6.45
C GLN A 2 -24.54 -44.69 -5.90
N GLU A 3 -25.06 -43.60 -6.46
CA GLU A 3 -25.93 -42.61 -5.80
C GLU A 3 -25.31 -41.65 -4.74
N ARG A 4 -25.41 -40.35 -5.07
CA ARG A 4 -25.48 -39.05 -4.35
C ARG A 4 -25.77 -39.06 -2.83
N PRO A 5 -25.56 -37.97 -2.02
CA PRO A 5 -25.74 -36.53 -2.34
C PRO A 5 -24.75 -35.52 -1.68
N GLN A 6 -24.49 -34.35 -2.27
CA GLN A 6 -25.08 -33.02 -1.97
C GLN A 6 -25.35 -32.69 -0.50
N ALA A 7 -24.56 -31.75 0.04
CA ALA A 7 -24.98 -30.88 1.14
C ALA A 7 -24.74 -29.42 0.72
N CYS A 8 -25.74 -28.84 0.08
CA CYS A 8 -25.93 -27.39 0.00
C CYS A 8 -26.22 -26.90 1.42
N VAL A 9 -25.32 -26.16 2.05
CA VAL A 9 -25.67 -25.35 3.22
C VAL A 9 -25.96 -23.94 2.74
N MET A 10 -27.26 -23.71 2.57
CA MET A 10 -27.90 -22.40 2.51
C MET A 10 -27.63 -21.66 3.83
N GLY A 11 -26.90 -20.55 3.75
CA GLY A 11 -26.81 -19.54 4.80
C GLY A 11 -27.46 -18.25 4.32
N GLN A 12 -28.79 -18.25 4.25
CA GLN A 12 -29.60 -17.07 3.94
C GLN A 12 -29.83 -16.31 5.25
N SER A 13 -29.21 -15.14 5.42
CA SER A 13 -29.62 -14.15 6.41
C SER A 13 -30.17 -12.92 5.70
N VAL A 14 -31.46 -12.99 5.39
CA VAL A 14 -32.27 -11.82 5.08
C VAL A 14 -32.74 -11.27 6.43
N SER A 15 -32.12 -10.19 6.92
CA SER A 15 -32.72 -9.39 7.99
C SER A 15 -33.03 -8.00 7.46
N SER A 16 -34.33 -7.84 7.24
CA SER A 16 -35.05 -6.64 6.87
C SER A 16 -34.84 -5.52 7.89
N SER A 17 -34.47 -4.33 7.42
CA SER A 17 -34.69 -3.08 8.15
C SER A 17 -34.96 -1.93 7.19
N ALA A 18 -35.85 -2.15 6.22
CA ALA A 18 -36.40 -1.13 5.32
C ALA A 18 -37.40 -0.18 6.03
N ARG A 19 -37.19 0.14 7.31
CA ARG A 19 -38.08 1.00 8.12
C ARG A 19 -37.37 2.09 8.92
N LEU A 20 -36.17 2.52 8.51
CA LEU A 20 -35.54 3.72 9.07
C LEU A 20 -35.30 4.81 8.02
N ARG A 21 -36.11 4.82 6.95
CA ARG A 21 -35.95 5.73 5.80
C ARG A 21 -36.95 6.89 5.77
N ARG A 22 -37.70 7.15 6.84
CA ARG A 22 -38.79 8.16 6.83
C ARG A 22 -38.83 9.17 7.96
N LEU A 23 -37.92 9.15 8.93
CA LEU A 23 -38.01 10.06 10.10
C LEU A 23 -36.79 10.97 10.35
N THR A 24 -35.72 10.85 9.57
CA THR A 24 -34.52 11.70 9.69
C THR A 24 -34.46 12.86 8.69
N SER A 25 -35.57 13.16 8.00
CA SER A 25 -35.64 14.15 6.91
C SER A 25 -35.84 15.61 7.34
N LEU A 26 -35.87 15.92 8.65
CA LEU A 26 -36.17 17.29 9.12
C LEU A 26 -35.12 17.91 10.07
N VAL A 27 -34.04 17.20 10.41
CA VAL A 27 -32.99 17.72 11.30
C VAL A 27 -31.81 18.32 10.53
N VAL A 28 -31.78 18.17 9.19
CA VAL A 28 -30.61 18.45 8.34
C VAL A 28 -30.32 19.94 8.06
N PRO A 29 -31.26 20.90 7.96
CA PRO A 29 -30.86 22.23 7.52
C PRO A 29 -30.35 23.12 8.67
N MET A 30 -30.69 22.82 9.93
CA MET A 30 -30.37 23.74 11.05
C MET A 30 -28.95 23.54 11.62
N LEU A 31 -28.36 22.34 11.49
CA LEU A 31 -27.00 22.08 11.96
C LEU A 31 -25.91 22.58 10.99
N ALA A 32 -26.29 22.93 9.75
CA ALA A 32 -25.36 23.36 8.70
C ALA A 32 -24.86 24.81 8.85
N ALA A 33 -25.50 25.63 9.70
CA ALA A 33 -25.18 27.05 9.82
C ALA A 33 -24.13 27.39 10.90
N LEU A 34 -23.78 26.47 11.81
CA LEU A 34 -22.92 26.79 12.96
C LEU A 34 -21.43 26.44 12.81
N VAL A 35 -20.99 25.85 11.69
CA VAL A 35 -19.61 25.33 11.57
C VAL A 35 -18.68 26.19 10.69
N LEU A 36 -19.11 27.39 10.25
CA LEU A 36 -18.25 28.31 9.49
C LEU A 36 -17.46 29.32 10.34
N SER A 37 -17.55 29.29 11.67
CA SER A 37 -16.75 30.17 12.53
C SER A 37 -15.79 29.34 13.39
N GLY A 38 -14.54 29.22 12.95
CA GLY A 38 -13.46 28.80 13.84
C GLY A 38 -12.27 28.13 13.16
N CYS A 39 -11.30 28.92 12.71
CA CYS A 39 -9.87 28.78 13.07
C CYS A 39 -9.06 29.85 12.32
N ASP A 40 -9.17 31.08 12.80
CA ASP A 40 -8.10 32.06 12.67
C ASP A 40 -7.39 32.13 14.02
N THR A 41 -6.07 32.32 14.01
CA THR A 41 -5.14 32.49 15.15
C THR A 41 -4.57 31.23 15.86
N LEU A 42 -3.47 30.71 15.32
CA LEU A 42 -2.26 30.51 16.13
C LEU A 42 -1.01 30.84 15.31
N SER A 43 -0.63 32.12 15.33
CA SER A 43 0.74 32.57 15.12
C SER A 43 1.62 31.92 16.18
N GLY A 44 2.57 31.07 15.77
CA GLY A 44 3.46 30.40 16.69
C GLY A 44 4.54 29.57 16.00
N MET A 45 5.71 30.19 15.89
CA MET A 45 7.02 29.54 15.90
C MET A 45 7.53 28.93 14.58
N GLY A 46 8.66 29.49 14.12
CA GLY A 46 9.31 29.13 12.88
C GLY A 46 9.71 27.65 12.83
N GLY A 47 9.23 26.98 11.79
CA GLY A 47 9.88 25.83 11.22
C GLY A 47 10.28 26.22 9.81
N GLY A 48 11.59 26.34 9.56
CA GLY A 48 12.11 26.56 8.22
C GLY A 48 11.49 25.55 7.27
N GLN A 49 10.67 26.05 6.35
CA GLN A 49 10.16 25.29 5.22
C GLN A 49 11.38 25.03 4.33
N THR A 50 12.18 24.03 4.68
CA THR A 50 13.09 23.43 3.71
C THR A 50 12.18 22.84 2.65
N ALA A 51 11.97 23.60 1.58
CA ALA A 51 11.41 23.08 0.35
C ALA A 51 12.15 21.78 0.07
N ALA A 52 11.42 20.67 0.20
CA ALA A 52 11.94 19.37 -0.14
C ALA A 52 12.30 19.46 -1.60
N THR A 53 13.58 19.65 -1.88
CA THR A 53 14.15 19.55 -3.21
C THR A 53 13.65 18.21 -3.73
N PRO A 54 12.99 18.14 -4.89
CA PRO A 54 12.66 16.85 -5.48
C PRO A 54 13.99 16.10 -5.59
N ALA A 55 14.19 15.12 -4.71
CA ALA A 55 15.34 14.25 -4.80
C ALA A 55 15.21 13.61 -6.17
N ALA A 56 16.06 14.05 -7.10
CA ALA A 56 16.09 13.55 -8.45
C ALA A 56 16.10 12.03 -8.33
N LEU A 57 15.00 11.41 -8.73
CA LEU A 57 14.89 9.96 -8.82
C LEU A 57 16.11 9.54 -9.65
N PRO A 58 17.01 8.70 -9.12
CA PRO A 58 18.15 8.27 -9.88
C PRO A 58 17.60 7.50 -11.08
N GLN A 59 17.56 8.17 -12.23
CA GLN A 59 17.42 7.52 -13.51
C GLN A 59 18.74 6.77 -13.69
N ARG A 60 18.80 5.53 -13.21
CA ARG A 60 19.99 4.70 -13.37
C ARG A 60 19.72 3.45 -14.18
N PRO A 61 20.75 3.01 -14.93
CA PRO A 61 20.74 1.78 -15.71
C PRO A 61 20.23 0.64 -14.84
N LEU A 62 19.38 -0.22 -15.40
CA LEU A 62 18.66 -1.31 -14.74
C LEU A 62 19.45 -1.87 -13.54
N GLU A 63 19.10 -1.40 -12.34
CA GLU A 63 19.69 -1.88 -11.10
C GLU A 63 19.40 -3.40 -11.00
N PRO A 64 20.32 -4.26 -10.54
CA PRO A 64 20.10 -5.71 -10.47
C PRO A 64 18.78 -6.11 -9.78
N LEU A 65 18.34 -5.30 -8.81
CA LEU A 65 17.06 -5.50 -8.13
C LEU A 65 15.86 -5.20 -9.02
N ALA A 66 15.94 -4.17 -9.87
CA ALA A 66 14.87 -3.85 -10.81
C ALA A 66 14.74 -4.93 -11.88
N VAL A 67 15.87 -5.50 -12.36
CA VAL A 67 15.87 -6.66 -13.26
C VAL A 67 15.20 -7.85 -12.60
N PHE A 68 15.64 -8.22 -11.39
CA PHE A 68 15.02 -9.30 -10.61
C PHE A 68 13.53 -9.05 -10.38
N ALA A 69 13.16 -7.82 -9.99
CA ALA A 69 11.78 -7.43 -9.79
C ALA A 69 10.95 -7.65 -11.06
N SER A 70 11.46 -7.39 -12.26
CA SER A 70 10.69 -7.56 -13.50
C SER A 70 10.43 -9.02 -13.91
N GLN A 71 11.30 -9.95 -13.54
CA GLN A 71 11.30 -11.33 -14.06
C GLN A 71 10.85 -12.37 -13.02
N ALA A 72 11.13 -12.12 -11.73
CA ALA A 72 10.97 -13.11 -10.68
C ALA A 72 9.50 -13.53 -10.46
N ARG A 73 9.28 -14.79 -10.10
CA ARG A 73 7.99 -15.34 -9.69
C ARG A 73 7.83 -15.25 -8.16
N PRO A 74 6.60 -15.20 -7.63
CA PRO A 74 6.39 -15.26 -6.18
C PRO A 74 7.08 -16.49 -5.55
N GLY A 75 7.84 -16.26 -4.49
CA GLY A 75 8.64 -17.28 -3.81
C GLY A 75 10.07 -17.45 -4.36
N GLU A 76 10.36 -16.97 -5.57
CA GLU A 76 11.68 -17.07 -6.19
C GLU A 76 12.74 -16.31 -5.40
N GLN A 77 13.94 -16.89 -5.28
CA GLN A 77 15.06 -16.34 -4.52
C GLN A 77 16.30 -16.26 -5.40
N SER A 78 17.10 -15.21 -5.20
CA SER A 78 18.41 -15.04 -5.82
C SER A 78 19.35 -14.31 -4.88
N THR A 79 20.65 -14.44 -5.11
CA THR A 79 21.68 -13.70 -4.37
C THR A 79 22.29 -12.69 -5.32
N LEU A 80 22.17 -11.40 -5.00
CA LEU A 80 22.59 -10.33 -5.88
C LEU A 80 23.18 -9.16 -5.10
N SER A 81 24.17 -8.49 -5.69
CA SER A 81 24.74 -7.26 -5.13
C SER A 81 23.84 -6.08 -5.50
N PRO A 82 23.26 -5.38 -4.52
CA PRO A 82 22.25 -4.36 -4.78
C PRO A 82 22.81 -3.09 -5.42
N ALA A 83 24.10 -2.84 -5.21
CA ALA A 83 24.84 -1.75 -5.80
C ALA A 83 26.27 -2.21 -6.14
N PRO A 84 26.96 -1.52 -7.07
CA PRO A 84 28.38 -1.79 -7.34
C PRO A 84 29.22 -1.70 -6.06
N GLY A 85 30.01 -2.73 -5.77
CA GLY A 85 30.85 -2.80 -4.58
C GLY A 85 30.12 -3.16 -3.27
N ALA A 86 28.79 -3.29 -3.29
CA ALA A 86 28.04 -3.77 -2.14
C ALA A 86 28.13 -5.30 -2.00
N ALA A 87 28.16 -5.78 -0.76
CA ALA A 87 28.12 -7.21 -0.47
C ALA A 87 26.84 -7.85 -1.05
N PRO A 88 26.93 -9.09 -1.56
CA PRO A 88 25.78 -9.79 -2.09
C PRO A 88 24.75 -10.06 -0.99
N VAL A 89 23.48 -9.81 -1.28
CA VAL A 89 22.37 -10.08 -0.36
C VAL A 89 21.41 -11.08 -1.00
N ARG A 90 20.82 -11.94 -0.17
CA ARG A 90 19.69 -12.77 -0.61
C ARG A 90 18.49 -11.87 -0.87
N VAL A 91 17.80 -12.09 -1.97
CA VAL A 91 16.59 -11.39 -2.36
C VAL A 91 15.53 -12.43 -2.68
N GLN A 92 14.33 -12.23 -2.17
CA GLN A 92 13.17 -13.07 -2.46
C GLN A 92 12.04 -12.23 -2.99
N MET A 93 11.38 -12.71 -4.05
CA MET A 93 10.13 -12.14 -4.52
C MET A 93 9.01 -12.60 -3.59
N VAL A 94 8.42 -11.67 -2.83
CA VAL A 94 7.39 -11.99 -1.82
C VAL A 94 6.03 -12.08 -2.47
N ARG A 95 5.61 -11.01 -3.14
CA ARG A 95 4.29 -10.91 -3.78
C ARG A 95 4.25 -9.87 -4.88
N SER A 96 3.31 -10.04 -5.81
CA SER A 96 2.93 -9.02 -6.79
C SER A 96 1.49 -8.58 -6.56
N TYR A 97 1.22 -7.29 -6.71
CA TYR A 97 -0.10 -6.69 -6.52
C TYR A 97 -0.25 -5.43 -7.39
N TYR A 98 -1.47 -4.97 -7.64
CA TYR A 98 -1.72 -3.70 -8.29
C TYR A 98 -1.88 -2.57 -7.26
N ALA A 99 -1.17 -1.46 -7.45
CA ALA A 99 -1.36 -0.25 -6.65
C ALA A 99 -2.72 0.40 -6.94
N ALA A 100 -3.11 1.38 -6.12
CA ALA A 100 -4.33 2.16 -6.34
C ALA A 100 -4.36 2.89 -7.69
N SER A 101 -3.19 3.16 -8.27
CA SER A 101 -3.05 3.71 -9.63
C SER A 101 -3.26 2.67 -10.75
N GLY A 102 -3.51 1.40 -10.42
CA GLY A 102 -3.62 0.31 -11.39
C GLY A 102 -2.28 -0.20 -11.92
N ARG A 103 -1.16 0.31 -11.41
CA ARG A 103 0.19 -0.12 -11.81
C ARG A 103 0.61 -1.38 -11.05
N PRO A 104 1.21 -2.38 -11.72
CA PRO A 104 1.70 -3.55 -11.01
C PRO A 104 2.93 -3.17 -10.17
N CYS A 105 2.92 -3.66 -8.96
CA CYS A 105 3.97 -3.52 -7.97
C CYS A 105 4.38 -4.90 -7.47
N ARG A 106 5.63 -5.00 -7.04
CA ARG A 106 6.29 -6.21 -6.60
C ARG A 106 7.08 -5.92 -5.34
N GLU A 107 6.76 -6.67 -4.30
CA GLU A 107 7.45 -6.59 -3.02
C GLU A 107 8.53 -7.67 -2.97
N LEU A 108 9.74 -7.22 -2.66
CA LEU A 108 10.92 -8.04 -2.45
C LEU A 108 11.28 -8.05 -0.97
N ALA A 109 11.84 -9.15 -0.50
CA ALA A 109 12.47 -9.27 0.81
C ALA A 109 13.99 -9.40 0.60
N LEU A 110 14.77 -8.50 1.21
CA LEU A 110 16.23 -8.50 1.15
C LEU A 110 16.78 -9.01 2.49
N GLY A 111 17.68 -9.99 2.45
CA GLY A 111 18.20 -10.67 3.63
C GLY A 111 17.41 -11.93 3.97
N SER A 112 17.51 -12.38 5.21
CA SER A 112 16.83 -13.58 5.70
C SER A 112 16.43 -13.45 7.17
N GLY A 113 15.38 -14.18 7.56
CA GLY A 113 14.88 -14.22 8.93
C GLY A 113 14.54 -12.83 9.48
N SER A 114 15.04 -12.53 10.68
CA SER A 114 14.80 -11.27 11.40
C SER A 114 15.50 -10.05 10.78
N THR A 115 16.47 -10.25 9.89
CA THR A 115 17.16 -9.16 9.18
C THR A 115 16.53 -8.83 7.83
N SER A 116 15.44 -9.53 7.48
CA SER A 116 14.72 -9.32 6.24
C SER A 116 14.13 -7.91 6.18
N ARG A 117 14.55 -7.13 5.18
CA ARG A 117 14.00 -5.81 4.90
C ARG A 117 13.13 -5.91 3.65
N PRO A 118 11.85 -5.51 3.70
CA PRO A 118 11.08 -5.44 2.48
C PRO A 118 11.70 -4.36 1.57
N VAL A 119 11.42 -4.38 0.27
CA VAL A 119 11.62 -3.30 -0.72
C VAL A 119 10.49 -3.40 -1.75
N LEU A 120 10.03 -2.27 -2.28
CA LEU A 120 8.94 -2.24 -3.24
C LEU A 120 9.44 -1.70 -4.59
N TYR A 121 9.07 -2.38 -5.67
CA TYR A 121 9.27 -1.89 -7.04
C TYR A 121 7.92 -1.83 -7.74
N CYS A 122 7.66 -0.77 -8.49
CA CYS A 122 6.45 -0.62 -9.30
C CYS A 122 6.81 -0.35 -10.76
N GLU A 123 6.02 -0.88 -11.68
CA GLU A 123 6.21 -0.68 -13.11
C GLU A 123 5.88 0.76 -13.49
N GLU A 124 6.87 1.50 -13.98
CA GLU A 124 6.77 2.80 -14.63
C GLU A 124 6.84 2.62 -16.16
N PRO A 125 6.46 3.64 -16.96
CA PRO A 125 6.55 3.57 -18.42
C PRO A 125 7.96 3.25 -18.95
N THR A 126 9.00 3.60 -18.20
CA THR A 126 10.41 3.37 -18.55
C THR A 126 11.01 2.11 -17.94
N GLY A 127 10.23 1.32 -17.18
CA GLY A 127 10.67 0.10 -16.52
C GLY A 127 10.29 0.04 -15.04
N TRP A 128 10.92 -0.84 -14.27
CA TRP A 128 10.63 -1.01 -12.85
C TRP A 128 11.40 0.00 -12.01
N ALA A 129 10.70 0.80 -11.20
CA ALA A 129 11.29 1.79 -10.33
C ALA A 129 11.05 1.45 -8.85
N ALA A 130 12.03 1.77 -8.00
CA ALA A 130 11.89 1.63 -6.56
C ALA A 130 10.79 2.58 -6.05
N ALA A 131 9.88 2.05 -5.25
CA ALA A 131 8.78 2.79 -4.65
C ALA A 131 8.87 2.74 -3.12
N ARG A 132 8.32 3.78 -2.47
CA ARG A 132 8.16 3.77 -1.01
C ARG A 132 6.93 2.96 -0.62
N PRO A 133 7.05 1.97 0.26
CA PRO A 133 5.90 1.32 0.85
C PRO A 133 5.24 2.28 1.83
N LEU A 134 3.95 2.55 1.62
CA LEU A 134 3.17 3.50 2.41
C LEU A 134 2.90 2.99 3.83
N LEU A 135 2.97 1.67 4.04
CA LEU A 135 2.68 1.03 5.31
C LEU A 135 3.84 0.11 5.71
N ARG A 136 4.81 0.67 6.41
CA ARG A 136 5.71 -0.09 7.26
C ARG A 136 5.65 0.51 8.67
N GLY A 137 4.71 0.06 9.49
CA GLY A 137 4.64 0.50 10.89
C GLY A 137 3.85 1.78 11.16
N GLY A 138 3.00 2.23 10.25
CA GLY A 138 1.95 3.20 10.56
C GLY A 138 0.71 2.48 11.06
N ALA A 139 0.80 1.75 12.17
CA ALA A 139 -0.39 1.48 12.95
C ALA A 139 -0.92 2.87 13.33
N VAL A 140 -2.03 3.29 12.72
CA VAL A 140 -2.88 4.26 13.38
C VAL A 140 -3.16 3.62 14.74
N ALA A 141 -2.53 4.14 15.79
CA ALA A 141 -2.90 3.79 17.14
C ALA A 141 -4.38 4.13 17.24
N ARG A 142 -5.23 3.10 17.18
CA ARG A 142 -6.64 3.26 17.49
C ARG A 142 -6.71 3.55 18.99
N PRO A 143 -7.37 4.65 19.40
CA PRO A 143 -7.51 4.99 20.81
C PRO A 143 -8.28 3.92 21.57
#